data_AF-A0A7S3SJV4-F1
#
_entry.id   AF-A0A7S3SJV4-F1
#
_cell.length_a   1.000
_cell.length_b   1.000
_cell.length_c   1.000
_cell.angle_alpha   90.00
_cell.angle_beta   90.00
_cell.angle_gamma   90.00
#
_symmetry.space_group_name_H-M   'P 1'
#
loop_
_entity.id
_entity.type
_entity.pdbx_description
1 polymer ?
#
loop_
_entity_poly.entity_id
_entity_poly.type
_entity_poly.pdbx_seq_one_letter_code
_entity_poly.pdbx_strand_id
1 'polypeptide(L)'
;DCGGGEPLSAAVAAALDAADVSAALGTAPPHLWLGALLMHDEPPPEAEEEAAWRSLSGAPESEHLVKLVTCTLSASEASVLSKATATAHAGDLYLGSAALYFLGSRTAFVKERRELSLPYSSIADVRKKSGKLPASKGITLTLAGGRGPASVVLTGFAAPNHVRHLLETLVSRCSPLLARERLTENVALRSKFGLEHDPSLFVLAEFGCALVHAEGSSKGKLYVTQRYLCFKGSLFGRETRAVYAFDEVLSVEPCESPAPNSISLACTTSEERFTFF
;
A
#
# COMPACT_ATOMS: atom_id res chain seq x y z
N ASP A 1 -41.22 8.25 -21.49
CA ASP A 1 -40.34 7.71 -20.44
C ASP A 1 -39.60 6.48 -20.91
N CYS A 2 -38.45 6.22 -20.28
CA CYS A 2 -37.64 5.00 -20.37
C CYS A 2 -37.20 4.62 -21.81
N GLY A 3 -35.98 4.90 -22.26
CA GLY A 3 -34.72 4.90 -21.52
C GLY A 3 -33.95 3.61 -21.88
N GLY A 4 -33.45 3.56 -23.12
CA GLY A 4 -32.63 2.43 -23.57
C GLY A 4 -31.26 2.48 -22.92
N GLY A 5 -30.95 1.48 -22.10
CA GLY A 5 -29.57 1.23 -21.67
C GLY A 5 -28.78 0.68 -22.85
N GLU A 6 -27.63 1.28 -23.15
CA GLU A 6 -26.69 0.66 -24.07
C GLU A 6 -26.18 -0.67 -23.49
N PRO A 7 -25.99 -1.71 -24.32
CA PRO A 7 -25.38 -2.94 -23.84
C PRO A 7 -23.92 -2.67 -23.44
N LEU A 8 -23.54 -3.12 -22.25
CA LEU A 8 -22.13 -3.21 -21.85
C LEU A 8 -21.36 -3.90 -22.98
N SER A 9 -20.24 -3.31 -23.42
CA SER A 9 -19.46 -3.88 -24.51
C SER A 9 -19.03 -5.31 -24.15
N ALA A 10 -18.91 -6.20 -25.14
CA ALA A 10 -18.55 -7.60 -24.86
C ALA A 10 -17.22 -7.75 -24.10
N ALA A 11 -16.30 -6.78 -24.22
CA ALA A 11 -15.08 -6.70 -23.43
C ALA A 11 -15.33 -6.30 -21.96
N VAL A 12 -16.21 -5.33 -21.70
CA VAL A 12 -16.59 -4.92 -20.33
C VAL A 12 -17.42 -6.00 -19.64
N ALA A 13 -18.32 -6.67 -20.38
CA ALA A 13 -19.06 -7.83 -19.88
C ALA A 13 -18.11 -9.00 -19.56
N ALA A 14 -17.12 -9.29 -20.41
CA ALA A 14 -16.11 -10.32 -20.14
C ALA A 14 -15.16 -9.95 -18.98
N ALA A 15 -14.85 -8.67 -18.78
CA ALA A 15 -14.05 -8.20 -17.64
C ALA A 15 -14.84 -8.28 -16.31
N LEU A 16 -16.13 -7.96 -16.34
CA LEU A 16 -17.05 -8.20 -15.22
C LEU A 16 -17.17 -9.70 -14.92
N ASP A 17 -17.39 -10.55 -15.91
CA ASP A 17 -17.39 -12.02 -15.73
C ASP A 17 -16.05 -12.53 -15.16
N ALA A 18 -14.90 -11.99 -15.59
CA ALA A 18 -13.60 -12.38 -15.03
C ALA A 18 -13.43 -11.93 -13.56
N ALA A 19 -13.91 -10.74 -13.21
CA ALA A 19 -13.90 -10.24 -11.83
C ALA A 19 -14.89 -10.99 -10.93
N ASP A 20 -16.08 -11.31 -11.43
CA ASP A 20 -17.11 -12.06 -10.72
C ASP A 20 -16.77 -13.56 -10.63
N VAL A 21 -16.07 -14.15 -11.60
CA VAL A 21 -15.48 -15.50 -11.49
C VAL A 21 -14.35 -15.52 -10.46
N SER A 22 -13.51 -14.49 -10.40
CA SER A 22 -12.48 -14.31 -9.36
C SER A 22 -13.10 -14.18 -7.95
N ALA A 23 -14.19 -13.41 -7.83
CA ALA A 23 -14.96 -13.27 -6.60
C ALA A 23 -15.73 -14.56 -6.21
N ALA A 24 -16.24 -15.31 -7.18
CA ALA A 24 -16.96 -16.57 -6.96
C ALA A 24 -16.04 -17.76 -6.64
N LEU A 25 -14.76 -17.71 -7.04
CA LEU A 25 -13.75 -18.73 -6.75
C LEU A 25 -12.90 -18.44 -5.50
N GLY A 26 -12.93 -17.22 -4.96
CA GLY A 26 -12.33 -16.90 -3.65
C GLY A 26 -10.81 -16.71 -3.61
N THR A 27 -10.20 -16.14 -4.67
CA THR A 27 -8.76 -15.78 -4.71
C THR A 27 -8.55 -14.47 -5.49
N ALA A 28 -7.54 -13.63 -5.28
CA ALA A 28 -6.33 -13.75 -4.44
C ALA A 28 -6.32 -12.63 -3.33
N PRO A 29 -5.32 -11.74 -3.09
CA PRO A 29 -3.93 -11.59 -3.55
C PRO A 29 -2.88 -11.37 -2.41
N PRO A 30 -1.96 -12.31 -2.16
CA PRO A 30 -0.72 -12.07 -1.40
C PRO A 30 0.32 -11.27 -2.21
N HIS A 31 -0.11 -10.11 -2.70
CA HIS A 31 0.35 -9.48 -3.95
C HIS A 31 0.42 -10.47 -5.13
N LEU A 32 -0.70 -11.18 -5.34
CA LEU A 32 -0.86 -12.29 -6.30
C LEU A 32 0.36 -13.23 -6.28
N TRP A 33 0.59 -13.76 -5.08
CA TRP A 33 1.56 -14.83 -4.77
C TRP A 33 3.03 -14.40 -4.78
N LEU A 34 3.31 -13.29 -4.10
CA LEU A 34 4.64 -12.71 -3.94
C LEU A 34 5.31 -12.24 -5.26
N GLY A 35 4.49 -11.77 -6.22
CA GLY A 35 4.85 -11.22 -7.53
C GLY A 35 6.24 -10.57 -7.64
N ALA A 36 7.23 -11.39 -8.03
CA ALA A 36 8.65 -11.06 -8.17
C ALA A 36 9.25 -10.25 -6.99
N LEU A 37 8.70 -10.42 -5.78
CA LEU A 37 9.16 -9.82 -4.53
C LEU A 37 9.22 -8.26 -4.58
N LEU A 38 8.39 -7.71 -5.48
CA LEU A 38 7.99 -6.32 -5.73
C LEU A 38 9.06 -5.23 -5.70
N MET A 39 9.79 -5.16 -6.81
CA MET A 39 10.05 -3.88 -7.48
C MET A 39 8.88 -3.51 -8.41
N HIS A 40 7.68 -3.33 -7.84
CA HIS A 40 6.46 -2.76 -8.46
C HIS A 40 6.11 -3.15 -9.91
N ASP A 41 5.53 -4.35 -10.09
CA ASP A 41 4.65 -4.68 -11.23
C ASP A 41 3.18 -4.71 -10.78
N GLU A 42 2.65 -3.57 -10.29
CA GLU A 42 1.21 -3.36 -10.46
C GLU A 42 0.98 -2.93 -11.92
N PRO A 43 -0.11 -3.36 -12.58
CA PRO A 43 -0.40 -2.87 -13.92
C PRO A 43 -0.45 -1.34 -13.89
N PRO A 44 0.21 -0.65 -14.84
CA PRO A 44 0.17 0.80 -14.87
C PRO A 44 -1.29 1.26 -14.99
N PRO A 45 -1.66 2.40 -14.37
CA PRO A 45 -3.01 2.95 -14.48
C PRO A 45 -3.46 3.03 -15.93
N GLU A 46 -4.75 2.83 -16.18
CA GLU A 46 -5.25 2.83 -17.55
C GLU A 46 -5.06 4.22 -18.18
N ALA A 47 -4.89 4.27 -19.50
CA ALA A 47 -4.67 5.55 -20.20
C ALA A 47 -5.82 6.56 -19.97
N GLU A 48 -7.04 6.06 -19.73
CA GLU A 48 -8.19 6.86 -19.33
C GLU A 48 -8.06 7.41 -17.89
N GLU A 49 -7.63 6.59 -16.93
CA GLU A 49 -7.35 7.03 -15.55
C GLU A 49 -6.25 8.08 -15.50
N GLU A 50 -5.16 7.88 -16.27
CA GLU A 50 -4.06 8.84 -16.32
C GLU A 50 -4.46 10.16 -17.00
N ALA A 51 -5.27 10.10 -18.07
CA ALA A 51 -5.82 11.28 -18.72
C ALA A 51 -6.79 12.05 -17.79
N ALA A 52 -7.67 11.34 -17.08
CA ALA A 52 -8.59 11.92 -16.11
C ALA A 52 -7.83 12.58 -14.95
N TRP A 53 -6.87 11.86 -14.35
CA TRP A 53 -5.99 12.41 -13.31
C TRP A 53 -5.24 13.66 -13.79
N ARG A 54 -4.61 13.63 -14.97
CA ARG A 54 -3.85 14.76 -15.50
C ARG A 54 -4.73 15.99 -15.72
N SER A 55 -5.93 15.79 -16.26
CA SER A 55 -6.95 16.84 -16.44
C SER A 55 -7.40 17.47 -15.11
N LEU A 56 -7.69 16.64 -14.11
CA LEU A 56 -8.18 17.07 -12.79
C LEU A 56 -7.09 17.70 -11.91
N SER A 57 -5.88 17.15 -11.95
CA SER A 57 -4.76 17.59 -11.10
C SER A 57 -4.01 18.78 -11.69
N GLY A 58 -3.94 18.91 -13.02
CA GLY A 58 -3.00 19.81 -13.70
C GLY A 58 -1.55 19.38 -13.49
N ALA A 59 -1.28 18.08 -13.42
CA ALA A 59 0.07 17.51 -13.35
C ALA A 59 0.85 17.77 -14.67
N PRO A 60 2.18 17.95 -14.61
CA PRO A 60 3.00 18.17 -15.80
C PRO A 60 3.08 16.91 -16.68
N GLU A 61 3.33 17.08 -17.97
CA GLU A 61 3.46 15.96 -18.93
C GLU A 61 4.59 14.98 -18.58
N SER A 62 5.62 15.44 -17.86
CA SER A 62 6.73 14.59 -17.38
C SER A 62 6.36 13.68 -16.21
N GLU A 63 5.16 13.84 -15.62
CA GLU A 63 4.69 13.03 -14.51
C GLU A 63 3.59 12.06 -14.98
N HIS A 64 3.72 10.79 -14.60
CA HIS A 64 2.74 9.73 -14.80
C HIS A 64 2.10 9.34 -13.46
N LEU A 65 0.87 8.80 -13.53
CA LEU A 65 0.17 8.27 -12.38
C LEU A 65 0.81 6.93 -11.98
N VAL A 66 1.06 6.75 -10.68
CA VAL A 66 1.57 5.48 -10.12
C VAL A 66 0.42 4.71 -9.47
N LYS A 67 -0.44 5.39 -8.70
CA LYS A 67 -1.58 4.75 -8.06
C LYS A 67 -2.70 5.73 -7.70
N LEU A 68 -3.95 5.31 -7.87
CA LEU A 68 -5.13 5.92 -7.28
C LEU A 68 -5.56 5.14 -6.03
N VAL A 69 -5.79 5.82 -4.90
CA VAL A 69 -6.42 5.25 -3.69
C VAL A 69 -7.42 6.22 -3.06
N THR A 70 -8.51 5.70 -2.51
CA THR A 70 -9.47 6.48 -1.73
C THR A 70 -8.95 6.71 -0.30
N CYS A 71 -9.14 7.91 0.25
CA CYS A 71 -8.77 8.23 1.63
C CYS A 71 -9.58 9.41 2.22
N THR A 72 -9.19 9.86 3.41
CA THR A 72 -9.73 11.07 4.06
C THR A 72 -8.60 11.98 4.54
N LEU A 73 -8.61 13.23 4.07
CA LEU A 73 -7.74 14.30 4.55
C LEU A 73 -8.31 14.89 5.86
N SER A 74 -7.45 15.05 6.87
CA SER A 74 -7.90 15.47 8.21
C SER A 74 -8.16 16.97 8.35
N ALA A 75 -9.13 17.30 9.20
CA ALA A 75 -9.69 18.65 9.39
C ALA A 75 -8.70 19.76 9.77
N SER A 76 -7.66 19.48 10.56
CA SER A 76 -6.69 20.50 10.99
C SER A 76 -5.89 21.06 9.82
N GLU A 77 -5.59 20.21 8.84
CA GLU A 77 -4.71 20.54 7.71
C GLU A 77 -5.48 21.11 6.51
N ALA A 78 -6.75 20.70 6.33
CA ALA A 78 -7.66 21.30 5.35
C ALA A 78 -7.82 22.82 5.55
N SER A 79 -7.74 23.28 6.82
CA SER A 79 -7.76 24.70 7.21
C SER A 79 -6.44 25.45 6.92
N VAL A 80 -5.32 24.75 6.74
CA VAL A 80 -4.02 25.38 6.40
C VAL A 80 -3.94 25.66 4.90
N LEU A 81 -4.61 24.84 4.09
CA LEU A 81 -4.57 24.89 2.62
C LEU A 81 -5.79 25.58 2.00
N SER A 82 -6.90 25.69 2.73
CA SER A 82 -8.09 26.39 2.27
C SER A 82 -8.80 27.14 3.41
N LYS A 83 -9.44 28.27 3.09
CA LYS A 83 -10.32 29.02 4.02
C LYS A 83 -11.66 28.30 4.32
N ALA A 84 -11.74 26.98 4.13
CA ALA A 84 -12.92 26.21 4.44
C ALA A 84 -12.94 25.81 5.93
N THR A 85 -14.14 25.58 6.46
CA THR A 85 -14.35 25.09 7.83
C THR A 85 -13.64 23.76 8.07
N ALA A 86 -13.03 23.61 9.25
CA ALA A 86 -12.26 22.43 9.65
C ALA A 86 -13.14 21.16 9.81
N THR A 87 -13.47 20.53 8.69
CA THR A 87 -14.10 19.20 8.61
C THR A 87 -13.14 18.22 7.94
N ALA A 88 -13.30 16.91 8.15
CA ALA A 88 -12.48 15.92 7.44
C ALA A 88 -13.05 15.71 6.03
N HIS A 89 -12.20 15.71 5.01
CA HIS A 89 -12.59 15.62 3.60
C HIS A 89 -12.31 14.21 3.10
N ALA A 90 -13.35 13.44 2.79
CA ALA A 90 -13.19 12.19 2.05
C ALA A 90 -12.91 12.50 0.57
N GLY A 91 -12.10 11.68 -0.10
CA GLY A 91 -11.73 11.93 -1.49
C GLY A 91 -10.64 11.01 -2.00
N ASP A 92 -10.09 11.39 -3.15
CA ASP A 92 -9.17 10.58 -3.94
C ASP A 92 -7.73 11.10 -3.80
N LEU A 93 -6.82 10.17 -3.47
CA LEU A 93 -5.39 10.41 -3.41
C LEU A 93 -4.73 9.77 -4.63
N TYR A 94 -4.20 10.63 -5.50
CA TYR A 94 -3.41 10.25 -6.65
C TYR A 94 -1.94 10.35 -6.29
N LEU A 95 -1.25 9.21 -6.33
CA LEU A 95 0.19 9.13 -6.19
C LEU A 95 0.78 9.22 -7.60
N GLY A 96 1.32 10.39 -7.94
CA GLY A 96 2.13 10.57 -9.14
C GLY A 96 3.56 10.09 -8.89
N SER A 97 4.40 10.21 -9.92
CA SER A 97 5.81 9.83 -9.87
C SER A 97 6.72 10.85 -9.20
N ALA A 98 6.28 12.10 -9.03
CA ALA A 98 7.05 13.19 -8.42
C ALA A 98 6.32 13.93 -7.28
N ALA A 99 4.98 13.86 -7.25
CA ALA A 99 4.13 14.48 -6.26
C ALA A 99 2.91 13.61 -5.93
N LEU A 100 2.27 13.90 -4.80
CA LEU A 100 0.91 13.42 -4.50
C LEU A 100 -0.10 14.55 -4.68
N TYR A 101 -1.33 14.17 -4.99
CA TYR A 101 -2.47 15.06 -5.22
C TYR A 101 -3.68 14.51 -4.48
N PHE A 102 -4.39 15.36 -3.74
CA PHE A 102 -5.65 14.98 -3.10
C PHE A 102 -6.79 15.87 -3.58
N LEU A 103 -7.88 15.22 -4.00
CA LEU A 103 -9.09 15.84 -4.52
C LEU A 103 -10.28 15.41 -3.65
N GLY A 104 -10.98 16.38 -3.08
CA GLY A 104 -12.14 16.13 -2.22
C GLY A 104 -13.34 15.57 -3.01
N SER A 105 -14.02 14.60 -2.42
CA SER A 105 -15.21 13.97 -2.99
C SER A 105 -16.35 14.97 -3.16
N ARG A 106 -17.05 14.89 -4.30
CA ARG A 106 -18.18 15.75 -4.63
C ARG A 106 -19.33 15.56 -3.62
N THR A 107 -19.69 16.63 -2.91
CA THR A 107 -21.09 16.86 -2.54
C THR A 107 -21.71 17.82 -3.55
N ALA A 108 -23.01 17.68 -3.83
CA ALA A 108 -23.67 18.18 -5.05
C ALA A 108 -23.69 19.72 -5.27
N PHE A 109 -23.00 20.51 -4.43
CA PHE A 109 -23.06 21.97 -4.40
C PHE A 109 -21.69 22.68 -4.51
N VAL A 110 -20.59 21.95 -4.65
CA VAL A 110 -19.24 22.53 -4.71
C VAL A 110 -18.51 22.12 -5.98
N LYS A 111 -18.07 23.09 -6.80
CA LYS A 111 -17.17 22.85 -7.93
C LYS A 111 -15.85 22.27 -7.43
N GLU A 112 -15.30 21.33 -8.19
CA GLU A 112 -14.04 20.66 -7.89
C GLU A 112 -12.95 21.63 -7.43
N ARG A 113 -12.36 21.30 -6.28
CA ARG A 113 -11.24 22.04 -5.72
C ARG A 113 -10.12 21.03 -5.48
N ARG A 114 -8.99 21.23 -6.15
CA ARG A 114 -7.71 20.62 -5.78
C ARG A 114 -7.38 21.10 -4.36
N GLU A 115 -7.53 20.22 -3.37
CA GLU A 115 -7.39 20.59 -1.95
C GLU A 115 -5.94 20.50 -1.49
N LEU A 116 -5.15 19.58 -2.05
CA LEU A 116 -3.72 19.46 -1.80
C LEU A 116 -2.97 19.00 -3.06
N SER A 117 -1.76 19.51 -3.23
CA SER A 117 -0.73 18.91 -4.06
C SER A 117 0.61 19.16 -3.42
N LEU A 118 1.44 18.12 -3.36
CA LEU A 118 2.61 18.08 -2.51
C LEU A 118 3.75 17.35 -3.22
N PRO A 119 4.82 18.05 -3.65
CA PRO A 119 5.97 17.41 -4.26
C PRO A 119 6.71 16.57 -3.22
N TYR A 120 7.13 15.36 -3.59
CA TYR A 120 7.77 14.43 -2.65
C TYR A 120 9.05 14.99 -2.02
N SER A 121 9.79 15.85 -2.74
CA SER A 121 10.96 16.57 -2.25
C SER A 121 10.69 17.51 -1.06
N SER A 122 9.42 17.88 -0.81
CA SER A 122 9.01 18.66 0.36
C SER A 122 8.67 17.80 1.59
N ILE A 123 8.65 16.48 1.46
CA ILE A 123 8.32 15.56 2.56
C ILE A 123 9.61 15.16 3.28
N ALA A 124 9.65 15.42 4.58
CA ALA A 124 10.76 15.07 5.48
C ALA A 124 10.55 13.72 6.18
N ASP A 125 9.30 13.31 6.42
CA ASP A 125 8.99 12.09 7.16
C ASP A 125 7.63 11.51 6.75
N VAL A 126 7.52 10.18 6.78
CA VAL A 126 6.32 9.40 6.46
C VAL A 126 6.08 8.42 7.62
N ARG A 127 5.10 8.72 8.48
CA ARG A 127 4.81 7.90 9.67
C ARG A 127 3.46 7.23 9.59
N LYS A 128 3.40 5.99 10.09
CA LYS A 128 2.15 5.30 10.35
C LYS A 128 1.41 5.94 11.53
N LYS A 129 0.18 6.40 11.30
CA LYS A 129 -0.75 6.80 12.36
C LYS A 129 -1.46 5.54 12.88
N SER A 130 -1.18 5.16 14.12
CA SER A 130 -1.81 4.04 14.79
C SER A 130 -3.06 4.48 15.57
N GLY A 131 -4.07 3.62 15.60
CA GLY A 131 -5.31 3.89 16.34
C GLY A 131 -6.21 2.66 16.40
N LYS A 132 -7.15 2.63 17.35
CA LYS A 132 -8.07 1.50 17.56
C LYS A 132 -9.13 1.41 16.47
N LEU A 133 -9.65 2.55 16.01
CA LEU A 133 -10.71 2.65 15.01
C LEU A 133 -10.13 2.90 13.60
N PRO A 134 -10.81 2.48 12.51
CA PRO A 134 -10.35 2.72 11.13
C PRO A 134 -10.04 4.20 10.84
N ALA A 135 -10.92 5.12 11.23
CA ALA A 135 -10.72 6.57 11.07
C ALA A 135 -9.52 7.14 11.87
N SER A 136 -9.01 6.39 12.86
CA SER A 136 -7.79 6.75 13.62
C SER A 136 -6.52 6.08 13.08
N LYS A 137 -6.62 5.19 12.09
CA LYS A 137 -5.50 4.59 11.37
C LYS A 137 -5.22 5.37 10.08
N GLY A 138 -3.96 5.53 9.73
CA GLY A 138 -3.59 6.29 8.54
C GLY A 138 -2.09 6.55 8.41
N ILE A 139 -1.77 7.63 7.73
CA ILE A 139 -0.42 8.07 7.38
C ILE A 139 -0.30 9.56 7.73
N THR A 140 0.80 9.94 8.37
CA THR A 140 1.17 11.32 8.68
C THR A 140 2.44 11.66 7.91
N LEU A 141 2.35 12.70 7.07
CA LEU A 141 3.45 13.23 6.27
C LEU A 141 3.94 14.51 6.93
N THR A 142 5.22 14.58 7.31
CA THR A 142 5.81 15.81 7.89
C THR A 142 6.53 16.59 6.81
N LEU A 143 6.25 17.89 6.70
CA LEU A 143 6.80 18.73 5.63
C LEU A 143 8.08 19.45 6.07
N ALA A 144 9.00 19.63 5.12
CA ALA A 144 10.19 20.45 5.28
C ALA A 144 9.90 21.93 4.97
N GLY A 145 10.31 22.85 5.85
CA GLY A 145 10.41 24.28 5.52
C GLY A 145 9.26 25.19 5.99
N GLY A 146 8.81 25.07 7.24
CA GLY A 146 7.86 26.03 7.85
C GLY A 146 8.28 26.50 9.25
N ARG A 147 7.70 27.60 9.74
CA ARG A 147 7.76 27.98 11.17
C ARG A 147 6.88 27.03 11.99
N GLY A 148 7.42 25.84 12.26
CA GLY A 148 6.71 24.72 12.88
C GLY A 148 6.45 23.58 11.87
N PRO A 149 6.26 22.35 12.35
CA PRO A 149 5.98 21.21 11.48
C PRO A 149 4.55 21.30 10.95
N ALA A 150 4.39 21.68 9.68
CA ALA A 150 3.16 21.37 8.94
C ALA A 150 3.12 19.85 8.71
N SER A 151 1.99 19.20 8.98
CA SER A 151 1.90 17.74 8.92
C SER A 151 0.58 17.26 8.31
N VAL A 152 0.61 16.84 7.05
CA VAL A 152 -0.58 16.31 6.37
C VAL A 152 -0.95 14.95 6.96
N VAL A 153 -2.19 14.78 7.38
CA VAL A 153 -2.70 13.50 7.91
C VAL A 153 -3.79 12.95 7.00
N LEU A 154 -3.55 11.75 6.49
CA LEU A 154 -4.44 10.99 5.61
C LEU A 154 -4.90 9.72 6.34
N THR A 155 -6.19 9.41 6.32
CA THR A 155 -6.79 8.25 7.01
C THR A 155 -7.76 7.50 6.09
N GLY A 156 -8.38 6.42 6.57
CA GLY A 156 -9.47 5.74 5.85
C GLY A 156 -9.04 4.83 4.69
N PHE A 157 -7.74 4.64 4.44
CA PHE A 157 -7.25 3.68 3.45
C PHE A 157 -7.71 2.24 3.74
N ALA A 158 -8.07 1.50 2.68
CA ALA A 158 -8.29 0.05 2.77
C ALA A 158 -7.00 -0.72 3.15
N ALA A 159 -5.88 -0.37 2.50
CA ALA A 159 -4.57 -1.01 2.71
C ALA A 159 -3.50 0.00 3.19
N PRO A 160 -3.61 0.58 4.41
CA PRO A 160 -2.78 1.70 4.85
C PRO A 160 -1.28 1.40 4.90
N ASN A 161 -0.90 0.14 5.12
CA ASN A 161 0.50 -0.28 5.13
C ASN A 161 1.12 -0.29 3.73
N HIS A 162 0.37 -0.80 2.74
CA HIS A 162 0.81 -0.86 1.35
C HIS A 162 0.99 0.56 0.79
N VAL A 163 -0.02 1.42 0.97
CA VAL A 163 0.04 2.84 0.56
C VAL A 163 1.21 3.57 1.23
N ARG A 164 1.48 3.29 2.51
CA ARG A 164 2.62 3.87 3.22
C ARG A 164 3.95 3.41 2.64
N HIS A 165 4.17 2.12 2.40
CA HIS A 165 5.43 1.64 1.85
C HIS A 165 5.67 2.15 0.42
N LEU A 166 4.60 2.27 -0.38
CA LEU A 166 4.66 2.94 -1.69
C LEU A 166 5.05 4.43 -1.56
N LEU A 167 4.43 5.16 -0.63
CA LEU A 167 4.81 6.55 -0.33
C LEU A 167 6.26 6.68 0.16
N GLU A 168 6.73 5.79 1.04
CA GLU A 168 8.14 5.76 1.47
C GLU A 168 9.08 5.51 0.27
N THR A 169 8.74 4.59 -0.63
CA THR A 169 9.49 4.35 -1.89
C THR A 169 9.56 5.63 -2.72
N LEU A 170 8.42 6.23 -3.05
CA LEU A 170 8.34 7.41 -3.91
C LEU A 170 9.03 8.62 -3.28
N VAL A 171 8.81 8.88 -1.99
CA VAL A 171 9.48 9.98 -1.28
C VAL A 171 10.99 9.80 -1.23
N SER A 172 11.49 8.59 -0.94
CA SER A 172 12.95 8.36 -0.90
C SER A 172 13.66 8.48 -2.24
N ARG A 173 12.94 8.30 -3.37
CA ARG A 173 13.48 8.52 -4.72
C ARG A 173 13.61 10.01 -5.06
N CYS A 174 12.79 10.87 -4.46
CA CYS A 174 12.66 12.29 -4.81
C CYS A 174 13.10 13.27 -3.71
N SER A 175 13.33 12.80 -2.48
CA SER A 175 13.68 13.60 -1.31
C SER A 175 14.94 13.08 -0.64
N PRO A 176 16.03 13.86 -0.56
CA PRO A 176 17.23 13.48 0.19
C PRO A 176 17.01 13.49 1.72
N LEU A 177 15.83 13.92 2.17
CA LEU A 177 15.49 14.03 3.59
C LEU A 177 15.02 12.68 4.19
N LEU A 178 14.50 11.76 3.36
CA LEU A 178 13.92 10.48 3.80
C LEU A 178 14.79 9.27 3.42
N ALA A 179 15.70 8.89 4.31
CA ALA A 179 16.48 7.66 4.19
C ALA A 179 15.69 6.45 4.75
N ARG A 180 15.08 5.62 3.88
CA ARG A 180 14.18 4.52 4.29
C ARG A 180 14.82 3.55 5.27
N GLU A 181 16.07 3.20 5.03
CA GLU A 181 16.83 2.23 5.81
C GLU A 181 17.06 2.69 7.27
N ARG A 182 16.93 3.99 7.54
CA ARG A 182 17.05 4.61 8.87
C ARG A 182 15.72 4.75 9.60
N LEU A 183 14.58 4.48 8.95
CA LEU A 183 13.26 4.52 9.60
C LEU A 183 13.21 3.51 10.76
N THR A 184 12.64 3.93 11.89
CA THR A 184 12.61 3.14 13.14
C THR A 184 12.06 1.72 12.94
N GLU A 185 11.08 1.54 12.06
CA GLU A 185 10.52 0.22 11.76
C GLU A 185 11.49 -0.69 11.01
N ASN A 186 12.35 -0.15 10.14
CA ASN A 186 13.36 -0.92 9.40
C ASN A 186 14.55 -1.28 10.31
N VAL A 187 14.94 -0.38 11.21
CA VAL A 187 15.89 -0.69 12.31
C VAL A 187 15.34 -1.82 13.19
N ALA A 188 14.07 -1.71 13.61
CA ALA A 188 13.41 -2.73 14.42
C ALA A 188 13.15 -4.05 13.67
N LEU A 189 12.97 -4.02 12.34
CA LEU A 189 12.89 -5.22 11.50
C LEU A 189 14.23 -5.96 11.53
N ARG A 190 15.34 -5.28 11.22
CA ARG A 190 16.67 -5.90 11.18
C ARG A 190 16.99 -6.58 12.50
N SER A 191 16.79 -5.90 13.63
CA SER A 191 17.04 -6.49 14.96
C SER A 191 16.06 -7.59 15.37
N LYS A 192 14.81 -7.57 14.88
CA LYS A 192 13.84 -8.67 15.10
C LYS A 192 14.27 -9.99 14.43
N PHE A 193 15.05 -9.91 13.35
CA PHE A 193 15.41 -11.03 12.48
C PHE A 193 16.93 -11.34 12.40
N GLY A 194 17.80 -10.63 13.13
CA GLY A 194 19.25 -10.86 13.11
C GLY A 194 19.96 -10.31 11.86
N LEU A 195 19.35 -9.33 11.19
CA LEU A 195 19.81 -8.75 9.92
C LEU A 195 20.55 -7.41 10.11
N GLU A 196 21.12 -7.16 11.31
CA GLU A 196 21.90 -5.95 11.60
C GLU A 196 23.19 -5.82 10.77
N HIS A 197 23.70 -6.94 10.25
CA HIS A 197 24.84 -6.99 9.33
C HIS A 197 24.56 -6.29 7.98
N ASP A 198 23.29 -5.99 7.69
CA ASP A 198 22.83 -5.50 6.40
C ASP A 198 22.03 -4.17 6.54
N PRO A 199 22.71 -3.04 6.78
CA PRO A 199 22.08 -1.81 7.24
C PRO A 199 21.17 -1.13 6.20
N SER A 200 21.23 -1.53 4.93
CA SER A 200 20.44 -0.99 3.82
C SER A 200 19.08 -1.67 3.62
N LEU A 201 18.77 -2.75 4.36
CA LEU A 201 17.47 -3.42 4.27
C LEU A 201 16.33 -2.53 4.76
N PHE A 202 15.23 -2.51 3.99
CA PHE A 202 13.97 -1.91 4.37
C PHE A 202 12.78 -2.76 3.88
N VAL A 203 11.63 -2.60 4.54
CA VAL A 203 10.39 -3.28 4.16
C VAL A 203 9.82 -2.67 2.87
N LEU A 204 9.60 -3.52 1.87
CA LEU A 204 8.84 -3.23 0.66
C LEU A 204 7.34 -3.42 0.91
N ALA A 205 6.95 -4.49 1.62
CA ALA A 205 5.58 -4.78 1.98
C ALA A 205 5.48 -5.57 3.30
N GLU A 206 4.37 -5.40 4.04
CA GLU A 206 3.98 -6.30 5.14
C GLU A 206 2.58 -6.87 4.93
N PHE A 207 2.41 -8.17 5.15
CA PHE A 207 1.16 -8.90 4.98
C PHE A 207 0.77 -9.60 6.28
N GLY A 208 -0.54 -9.66 6.58
CA GLY A 208 -1.07 -10.54 7.61
C GLY A 208 -1.19 -11.97 7.07
N CYS A 209 -0.65 -12.94 7.78
CA CYS A 209 -0.72 -14.34 7.37
C CYS A 209 -0.58 -15.30 8.55
N ALA A 210 -0.76 -16.59 8.27
CA ALA A 210 -0.31 -17.66 9.13
C ALA A 210 0.64 -18.59 8.38
N LEU A 211 1.68 -19.04 9.09
CA LEU A 211 2.51 -20.18 8.69
C LEU A 211 1.83 -21.46 9.19
N VAL A 212 1.61 -22.41 8.29
CA VAL A 212 0.89 -23.67 8.54
C VAL A 212 1.86 -24.75 9.03
N HIS A 213 1.55 -25.38 10.16
CA HIS A 213 2.29 -26.48 10.78
C HIS A 213 1.39 -27.72 10.85
N ALA A 214 1.94 -28.87 11.26
CA ALA A 214 1.16 -30.10 11.43
C ALA A 214 0.14 -30.00 12.59
N GLU A 215 0.51 -29.29 13.66
CA GLU A 215 -0.26 -29.16 14.90
C GLU A 215 -1.13 -27.88 14.99
N GLY A 216 -1.15 -27.05 13.95
CA GLY A 216 -1.89 -25.79 13.92
C GLY A 216 -1.27 -24.76 12.97
N SER A 217 -1.53 -23.48 13.18
CA SER A 217 -0.91 -22.42 12.38
C SER A 217 -0.45 -21.23 13.22
N SER A 218 0.79 -20.81 13.00
CA SER A 218 1.37 -19.64 13.66
C SER A 218 0.81 -18.39 13.00
N LYS A 219 -0.08 -17.65 13.66
CA LYS A 219 -0.63 -16.38 13.13
C LYS A 219 0.39 -15.26 13.33
N GLY A 220 0.60 -14.42 12.32
CA GLY A 220 1.70 -13.46 12.33
C GLY A 220 1.69 -12.50 11.15
N LYS A 221 2.91 -12.08 10.79
CA LYS A 221 3.20 -11.20 9.66
C LYS A 221 4.33 -11.76 8.82
N LEU A 222 4.16 -11.70 7.50
CA LEU A 222 5.23 -11.82 6.53
C LEU A 222 5.68 -10.43 6.10
N TYR A 223 6.98 -10.20 6.14
CA TYR A 223 7.64 -8.98 5.69
C TYR A 223 8.44 -9.30 4.43
N VAL A 224 8.29 -8.49 3.39
CA VAL A 224 9.08 -8.56 2.16
C VAL A 224 10.07 -7.40 2.19
N THR A 225 11.35 -7.71 2.02
CA THR A 225 12.45 -6.72 1.91
C THR A 225 13.08 -6.82 0.51
N GLN A 226 14.17 -6.10 0.23
CA GLN A 226 14.84 -6.22 -1.07
C GLN A 226 15.58 -7.56 -1.28
N ARG A 227 15.76 -8.39 -0.23
CA ARG A 227 16.58 -9.61 -0.26
C ARG A 227 16.04 -10.80 0.56
N TYR A 228 15.06 -10.57 1.43
CA TYR A 228 14.58 -11.56 2.39
C TYR A 228 13.05 -11.52 2.55
N LEU A 229 12.45 -12.72 2.63
CA LEU A 229 11.13 -12.94 3.22
C LEU A 229 11.32 -13.22 4.71
N CYS A 230 10.76 -12.39 5.58
CA CYS A 230 10.89 -12.57 7.02
C CYS A 230 9.50 -12.80 7.65
N PHE A 231 9.28 -13.96 8.25
CA PHE A 231 8.03 -14.27 8.94
C PHE A 231 8.20 -14.20 10.46
N LYS A 232 7.30 -13.49 11.15
CA LYS A 232 7.14 -13.60 12.61
C LYS A 232 5.68 -13.79 12.99
N GLY A 233 5.40 -14.85 13.75
CA GLY A 233 4.08 -15.13 14.31
C GLY A 233 4.14 -15.87 15.64
N SER A 234 3.01 -16.41 16.09
CA SER A 234 2.94 -17.26 17.27
C SER A 234 1.85 -18.32 17.18
N LEU A 235 2.11 -19.46 17.83
CA LEU A 235 1.18 -20.57 18.03
C LEU A 235 1.21 -20.96 19.52
N PHE A 236 0.05 -20.96 20.19
CA PHE A 236 -0.09 -21.25 21.63
C PHE A 236 0.91 -20.49 22.54
N GLY A 237 1.20 -19.22 22.21
CA GLY A 237 2.13 -18.36 22.97
C GLY A 237 3.62 -18.61 22.70
N ARG A 238 3.98 -19.62 21.90
CA ARG A 238 5.35 -19.81 21.39
C ARG A 238 5.56 -18.88 20.20
N GLU A 239 6.66 -18.12 20.16
CA GLU A 239 7.03 -17.35 18.98
C GLU A 239 7.61 -18.25 17.89
N THR A 240 7.17 -18.01 16.65
CA THR A 240 7.72 -18.63 15.44
C THR A 240 8.37 -17.52 14.62
N ARG A 241 9.63 -17.71 14.22
CA ARG A 241 10.39 -16.79 13.38
C ARG A 241 11.08 -17.57 12.27
N ALA A 242 10.99 -17.07 11.05
CA ALA A 242 11.71 -17.60 9.90
C ALA A 242 12.22 -16.45 9.01
N VAL A 243 13.32 -16.70 8.32
CA VAL A 243 13.94 -15.80 7.35
C VAL A 243 14.36 -16.66 6.17
N TYR A 244 13.91 -16.30 4.97
CA TYR A 244 14.25 -16.97 3.72
C TYR A 244 14.94 -15.95 2.83
N ALA A 245 16.20 -16.19 2.46
CA ALA A 245 16.94 -15.34 1.54
C ALA A 245 16.47 -15.60 0.10
N PHE A 246 16.37 -14.57 -0.74
CA PHE A 246 15.78 -14.69 -2.07
C PHE A 246 16.57 -15.60 -3.02
N ASP A 247 17.88 -15.73 -2.79
CA ASP A 247 18.77 -16.68 -3.48
C ASP A 247 18.57 -18.14 -3.03
N GLU A 248 17.89 -18.38 -1.91
CA GLU A 248 17.47 -19.70 -1.43
C GLU A 248 16.03 -20.05 -1.82
N VAL A 249 15.23 -19.09 -2.32
CA VAL A 249 13.85 -19.31 -2.78
C VAL A 249 13.86 -19.91 -4.19
N LEU A 250 13.26 -21.08 -4.34
CA LEU A 250 13.16 -21.82 -5.60
C LEU A 250 11.84 -21.54 -6.33
N SER A 251 10.72 -21.53 -5.61
CA SER A 251 9.42 -21.12 -6.16
C SER A 251 8.47 -20.58 -5.10
N VAL A 252 7.50 -19.79 -5.57
CA VAL A 252 6.31 -19.38 -4.80
C VAL A 252 5.10 -19.72 -5.66
N GLU A 253 4.27 -20.63 -5.19
CA GLU A 253 3.16 -21.19 -5.96
C GLU A 253 1.86 -21.16 -5.15
N PRO A 254 0.70 -20.84 -5.76
CA PRO A 254 -0.58 -21.03 -5.09
C PRO A 254 -0.79 -22.51 -4.77
N CYS A 255 -1.25 -22.83 -3.56
CA CYS A 255 -1.49 -24.21 -3.15
C CYS A 255 -2.96 -24.47 -2.84
N GLU A 256 -3.44 -25.67 -3.17
CA GLU A 256 -4.78 -26.11 -2.79
C GLU A 256 -4.92 -26.15 -1.27
N SER A 257 -5.90 -25.42 -0.75
CA SER A 257 -6.12 -25.26 0.68
C SER A 257 -7.60 -24.98 0.95
N PRO A 258 -8.19 -25.52 2.04
CA PRO A 258 -9.53 -25.13 2.48
C PRO A 258 -9.63 -23.65 2.88
N ALA A 259 -8.49 -23.00 3.13
CA ALA A 259 -8.42 -21.57 3.36
C ALA A 259 -8.02 -20.83 2.07
N PRO A 260 -8.81 -19.85 1.60
CA PRO A 260 -8.43 -19.04 0.45
C PRO A 260 -7.10 -18.32 0.71
N ASN A 261 -6.44 -17.92 -0.36
CA ASN A 261 -5.17 -17.19 -0.29
C ASN A 261 -4.02 -17.96 0.37
N SER A 262 -3.79 -19.21 -0.05
CA SER A 262 -2.67 -20.03 0.41
C SER A 262 -1.57 -20.21 -0.66
N ILE A 263 -0.30 -20.20 -0.24
CA ILE A 263 0.88 -20.50 -1.07
C ILE A 263 1.75 -21.59 -0.46
N SER A 264 2.46 -22.33 -1.30
CA SER A 264 3.71 -23.00 -0.94
C SER A 264 4.90 -22.09 -1.32
N LEU A 265 5.84 -21.94 -0.39
CA LEU A 265 7.16 -21.36 -0.58
C LEU A 265 8.17 -22.51 -0.58
N ALA A 266 8.76 -22.81 -1.73
CA ALA A 266 9.83 -23.80 -1.83
C ALA A 266 11.19 -23.11 -1.71
N CYS A 267 12.02 -23.57 -0.77
CA CYS A 267 13.40 -23.15 -0.58
C CYS A 267 14.36 -24.33 -0.77
N THR A 268 15.66 -24.04 -0.87
CA THR A 268 16.73 -25.05 -0.98
C THR A 268 16.74 -26.11 0.12
N THR A 269 16.17 -25.82 1.29
CA THR A 269 16.20 -26.69 2.48
C THR A 269 14.82 -27.00 3.09
N SER A 270 13.73 -26.39 2.61
CA SER A 270 12.39 -26.48 3.21
C SER A 270 11.27 -26.18 2.21
N GLU A 271 10.08 -26.75 2.42
CA GLU A 271 8.83 -26.28 1.81
C GLU A 271 7.91 -25.77 2.94
N GLU A 272 7.41 -24.54 2.80
CA GLU A 272 6.68 -23.83 3.86
C GLU A 272 5.36 -23.31 3.31
N ARG A 273 4.27 -23.37 4.09
CA ARG A 273 2.93 -22.98 3.62
C ARG A 273 2.37 -21.78 4.36
N PHE A 274 2.02 -20.74 3.60
CA PHE A 274 1.45 -19.51 4.16
C PHE A 274 0.01 -19.30 3.67
N THR A 275 -0.88 -18.95 4.60
CA THR A 275 -2.26 -18.52 4.30
C THR A 275 -2.44 -17.06 4.71
N PHE A 276 -2.96 -16.22 3.82
CA PHE A 276 -3.05 -14.77 4.01
C PHE A 276 -4.47 -14.30 4.40
N PHE A 277 -4.54 -13.14 5.06
CA PHE A 277 -5.76 -12.57 5.66
C PHE A 277 -6.00 -11.12 5.21
#